data_AF-A0A395TVH3-F1
#
_entry.id   AF-A0A395TVH3-F1
#
_cell.length_a   1.000
_cell.length_b   1.000
_cell.length_c   1.000
_cell.angle_alpha   90.00
_cell.angle_beta   90.00
_cell.angle_gamma   90.00
#
_symmetry.space_group_name_H-M   'P 1'
#
loop_
_entity.id
_entity.type
_entity.pdbx_description
1 polymer ?
#
loop_
_entity_poly.entity_id
_entity_poly.type
_entity_poly.pdbx_seq_one_letter_code
_entity_poly.pdbx_strand_id
1 'polypeptide(L)'
;MQEYWDALERLKAGCPSRVPLGSSINKDTVALEAGRKRGAIKKSRISFGKLIAAIDTANREVDVQASQPRDLFRKVRAEKQSYKELYHQALNRELMLLDRLARLEKELARFSNVLPIRK
;
A
#
# COMPACT_ATOMS: atom_id res chain seq x y z
N MET A 1 38.82 -2.20 -2.03
CA MET A 1 37.75 -3.14 -2.45
C MET A 1 36.84 -3.47 -1.27
N GLN A 2 37.39 -3.85 -0.11
CA GLN A 2 36.62 -4.10 1.12
C GLN A 2 35.71 -2.92 1.51
N GLU A 3 36.22 -1.69 1.42
CA GLU A 3 35.46 -0.45 1.69
C GLU A 3 34.09 -0.38 0.99
N TYR A 4 33.97 -0.92 -0.23
CA TYR A 4 32.72 -0.91 -0.98
C TYR A 4 31.74 -2.00 -0.51
N TRP A 5 32.24 -3.15 -0.08
CA TRP A 5 31.42 -4.20 0.52
C TRP A 5 30.90 -3.76 1.90
N ASP A 6 31.76 -3.15 2.71
CA ASP A 6 31.36 -2.61 4.02
C ASP A 6 30.35 -1.45 3.86
N ALA A 7 30.48 -0.65 2.79
CA ALA A 7 29.48 0.35 2.43
C ALA A 7 28.14 -0.28 2.01
N LEU A 8 28.15 -1.36 1.22
CA LEU A 8 26.94 -2.07 0.83
C LEU A 8 26.21 -2.67 2.05
N GLU A 9 26.93 -3.29 2.97
CA GLU A 9 26.32 -3.86 4.19
C GLU A 9 25.75 -2.77 5.10
N ARG A 10 26.42 -1.63 5.26
CA ARG A 10 25.88 -0.47 6.00
C ARG A 10 24.57 0.05 5.39
N LEU A 11 24.49 0.11 4.06
CA LEU A 11 23.28 0.52 3.34
C LEU A 11 22.15 -0.50 3.49
N LYS A 12 22.45 -1.80 3.41
CA LYS A 12 21.48 -2.87 3.66
C LYS A 12 20.95 -2.86 5.10
N ALA A 13 21.83 -2.59 6.07
CA ALA A 13 21.46 -2.49 7.48
C ALA A 13 20.71 -1.19 7.83
N GLY A 14 20.59 -0.23 6.90
CA GLY A 14 19.96 1.06 7.16
C GLY A 14 20.77 1.99 8.06
N CYS A 15 22.09 1.76 8.19
CA CYS A 15 23.01 2.57 9.00
C CYS A 15 24.07 3.25 8.12
N PRO A 16 23.70 4.15 7.19
CA PRO A 16 24.67 4.90 6.42
C PRO A 16 25.40 5.92 7.30
N SER A 17 26.68 6.14 6.99
CA SER A 17 27.58 7.04 7.68
C SER A 17 27.86 8.31 6.89
N ARG A 18 27.86 8.25 5.54
CA ARG A 18 28.19 9.38 4.67
C ARG A 18 27.05 9.80 3.75
N VAL A 19 26.16 8.89 3.37
CA VAL A 19 24.94 9.22 2.63
C VAL A 19 23.76 9.48 3.57
N PRO A 20 22.75 10.25 3.16
CA PRO A 20 21.52 10.42 3.91
C PRO A 20 20.80 9.08 4.17
N LEU A 21 20.15 8.98 5.33
CA LEU A 21 19.30 7.85 5.69
C LEU A 21 18.15 7.69 4.68
N GLY A 22 17.91 6.46 4.21
CA GLY A 22 16.89 6.17 3.18
C GLY A 22 17.34 6.43 1.73
N SER A 23 18.63 6.69 1.49
CA SER A 23 19.18 6.75 0.12
C SER A 23 19.03 5.40 -0.59
N SER A 24 18.72 5.42 -1.89
CA SER A 24 18.59 4.20 -2.68
C SER A 24 19.91 3.44 -2.79
N ILE A 25 19.85 2.10 -2.81
CA ILE A 25 21.03 1.25 -2.96
C ILE A 25 21.41 1.22 -4.45
N ASN A 26 22.43 1.99 -4.82
CA ASN A 26 22.91 2.07 -6.19
C ASN A 26 24.44 2.22 -6.21
N LYS A 27 25.06 2.14 -7.39
CA LYS A 27 26.52 2.17 -7.54
C LYS A 27 27.13 3.48 -7.05
N ASP A 28 26.44 4.59 -7.23
CA ASP A 28 26.92 5.90 -6.84
C ASP A 28 26.77 6.16 -5.34
N THR A 29 25.68 5.68 -4.73
CA THR A 29 25.46 5.78 -3.27
C THR A 29 26.41 4.87 -2.51
N VAL A 30 26.65 3.64 -2.99
CA VAL A 30 27.69 2.75 -2.42
C VAL A 30 29.08 3.36 -2.57
N ALA A 31 29.39 4.00 -3.71
CA ALA A 31 30.67 4.68 -3.90
C ALA A 31 30.83 5.88 -2.94
N LEU A 32 29.77 6.68 -2.75
CA LEU A 32 29.77 7.83 -1.86
C LEU A 32 29.88 7.40 -0.38
N GLU A 33 29.21 6.31 -0.01
CA GLU A 33 29.24 5.72 1.33
C GLU A 33 30.60 5.09 1.67
N ALA A 34 31.31 4.58 0.66
CA ALA A 34 32.71 4.15 0.77
C ALA A 34 33.71 5.34 0.79
N GLY A 35 33.22 6.59 0.73
CA GLY A 35 34.06 7.78 0.76
C GLY A 35 34.74 8.11 -0.57
N ARG A 36 34.23 7.58 -1.69
CA ARG A 36 34.73 7.83 -3.03
C ARG A 36 33.77 8.73 -3.80
N LYS A 37 34.22 9.25 -4.94
CA LYS A 37 33.38 10.07 -5.82
C LYS A 37 32.36 9.18 -6.55
N ARG A 38 31.22 9.78 -6.94
CA ARG A 38 30.23 9.14 -7.83
C ARG A 38 30.93 8.69 -9.12
N GLY A 39 30.51 7.54 -9.67
CA GLY A 39 31.15 6.92 -10.84
C GLY A 39 32.46 6.18 -10.56
N ALA A 40 32.89 6.03 -9.30
CA ALA A 40 34.07 5.22 -8.97
C ALA A 40 33.87 3.72 -9.30
N ILE A 41 32.65 3.22 -9.12
CA ILE A 41 32.26 1.84 -9.45
C ILE A 41 31.82 1.80 -10.93
N LYS A 42 32.74 1.39 -11.81
CA LYS A 42 32.48 1.28 -13.27
C LYS A 42 32.20 -0.16 -13.69
N LYS A 43 31.15 -0.36 -14.50
CA LYS A 43 30.74 -1.67 -15.05
C LYS A 43 31.82 -2.31 -15.94
N SER A 44 32.64 -1.50 -16.61
CA SER A 44 33.71 -1.99 -17.49
C SER A 44 34.85 -2.70 -16.73
N ARG A 45 34.96 -2.50 -15.41
CA ARG A 45 35.99 -3.15 -14.59
C ARG A 45 35.45 -4.47 -14.04
N ILE A 46 36.04 -5.57 -14.48
CA ILE A 46 35.66 -6.94 -14.09
C ILE A 46 35.70 -7.14 -12.57
N SER A 47 36.63 -6.47 -11.88
CA SER A 47 36.75 -6.52 -10.42
C SER A 47 35.49 -6.07 -9.68
N PHE A 48 34.69 -5.16 -10.25
CA PHE A 48 33.43 -4.72 -9.68
C PHE A 48 32.23 -5.57 -10.09
N GLY A 49 32.39 -6.57 -10.97
CA GLY A 49 31.27 -7.37 -11.48
C GLY A 49 30.47 -8.05 -10.37
N LYS A 50 31.15 -8.70 -9.42
CA LYS A 50 30.51 -9.35 -8.26
C LYS A 50 29.80 -8.35 -7.35
N LEU A 51 30.42 -7.20 -7.10
CA LEU A 51 29.84 -6.13 -6.27
C LEU A 51 28.60 -5.52 -6.93
N ILE A 52 28.66 -5.25 -8.23
CA ILE A 52 27.54 -4.71 -9.00
C ILE A 52 26.35 -5.67 -8.96
N ALA A 53 26.58 -6.97 -9.13
CA ALA A 53 25.53 -7.97 -8.99
C ALA A 53 24.90 -7.95 -7.59
N ALA A 54 25.70 -7.86 -6.53
CA ALA A 54 25.19 -7.77 -5.16
C ALA A 54 24.38 -6.49 -4.90
N ILE A 55 24.82 -5.34 -5.43
CA ILE A 55 24.10 -4.06 -5.38
C ILE A 55 22.74 -4.18 -6.08
N ASP A 56 22.73 -4.75 -7.29
CA ASP A 56 21.50 -4.90 -8.08
C ASP A 56 20.51 -5.85 -7.38
N THR A 57 20.98 -6.91 -6.72
CA THR A 57 20.15 -7.81 -5.90
C THR A 57 19.58 -7.08 -4.69
N ALA A 58 20.42 -6.39 -3.91
CA ALA A 58 19.97 -5.66 -2.72
C ALA A 58 18.95 -4.56 -3.07
N ASN A 59 19.14 -3.87 -4.20
CA ASN A 59 18.20 -2.85 -4.66
C ASN A 59 16.82 -3.45 -5.01
N ARG A 60 16.81 -4.62 -5.66
CA ARG A 60 15.56 -5.34 -5.97
C ARG A 60 14.85 -5.81 -4.71
N GLU A 61 15.59 -6.35 -3.73
CA GLU A 61 15.01 -6.81 -2.46
C GLU A 61 14.32 -5.66 -1.71
N VAL A 62 14.93 -4.47 -1.66
CA VAL A 62 14.33 -3.29 -1.05
C VAL A 62 13.07 -2.84 -1.78
N ASP A 63 13.06 -2.88 -3.12
CA ASP A 63 11.90 -2.47 -3.92
C ASP A 63 10.72 -3.46 -3.78
N VAL A 64 11.01 -4.76 -3.70
CA VAL A 64 10.01 -5.80 -3.40
C VAL A 64 9.45 -5.63 -1.98
N GLN A 65 10.30 -5.34 -0.98
CA GLN A 65 9.85 -5.10 0.38
C GLN A 65 9.02 -3.81 0.52
N ALA A 66 9.31 -2.78 -0.28
CA ALA A 66 8.57 -1.51 -0.25
C ALA A 66 7.23 -1.57 -1.00
N SER A 67 7.11 -2.41 -2.03
CA SER A 67 5.88 -2.58 -2.83
C SER A 67 4.78 -3.37 -2.09
N GLN A 68 5.15 -4.43 -1.38
CA GLN A 68 4.20 -5.25 -0.61
C GLN A 68 3.29 -4.47 0.36
N PRO A 69 3.81 -3.62 1.27
CA PRO A 69 2.96 -2.87 2.19
C PRO A 69 2.10 -1.84 1.46
N ARG A 70 2.60 -1.20 0.40
CA ARG A 70 1.83 -0.21 -0.38
C ARG A 70 0.62 -0.84 -1.06
N ASP A 71 0.79 -2.03 -1.64
CA ASP A 71 -0.30 -2.75 -2.28
C ASP A 71 -1.34 -3.24 -1.27
N LEU A 72 -0.90 -3.70 -0.10
CA LEU A 72 -1.80 -4.04 1.02
C LEU A 72 -2.60 -2.83 1.49
N PHE A 73 -1.94 -1.68 1.71
CA PHE A 73 -2.63 -0.44 2.08
C PHE A 73 -3.65 -0.02 1.03
N ARG A 74 -3.34 -0.18 -0.26
CA ARG A 74 -4.27 0.12 -1.35
C ARG A 74 -5.50 -0.79 -1.32
N LYS A 75 -5.31 -2.10 -1.12
CA LYS A 75 -6.40 -3.08 -1.01
C LYS A 75 -7.30 -2.77 0.18
N VAL A 76 -6.72 -2.60 1.37
CA VAL A 76 -7.46 -2.30 2.61
C VAL A 76 -8.24 -0.99 2.47
N ARG A 77 -7.65 0.03 1.82
CA ARG A 77 -8.36 1.29 1.56
C ARG A 77 -9.56 1.08 0.63
N ALA A 78 -9.41 0.29 -0.43
CA ALA A 78 -10.48 -0.02 -1.37
C ALA A 78 -11.60 -0.82 -0.70
N GLU A 79 -11.25 -1.84 0.09
CA GLU A 79 -12.20 -2.65 0.87
C GLU A 79 -12.99 -1.77 1.85
N LYS A 80 -12.32 -0.90 2.60
CA LYS A 80 -12.97 0.05 3.52
C LYS A 80 -14.00 0.92 2.79
N GLN A 81 -13.65 1.42 1.61
CA GLN A 81 -14.55 2.27 0.83
C GLN A 81 -15.77 1.46 0.34
N SER A 82 -15.54 0.24 -0.16
CA SER A 82 -16.61 -0.65 -0.59
C SER A 82 -17.58 -1.00 0.56
N TYR A 83 -17.06 -1.36 1.74
CA TYR A 83 -17.90 -1.62 2.91
C TYR A 83 -18.70 -0.40 3.35
N LYS A 84 -18.10 0.80 3.27
CA LYS A 84 -18.80 2.05 3.58
C LYS A 84 -19.97 2.29 2.61
N GLU A 85 -19.76 2.07 1.32
CA GLU A 85 -20.80 2.23 0.30
C GLU A 85 -21.94 1.23 0.49
N LEU A 86 -21.62 -0.05 0.70
CA LEU A 86 -22.60 -1.09 0.97
C LEU A 86 -23.42 -0.80 2.23
N TYR A 87 -22.76 -0.33 3.29
CA TYR A 87 -23.43 0.08 4.53
C TYR A 87 -24.42 1.22 4.29
N HIS A 88 -24.02 2.28 3.59
CA HIS A 88 -24.92 3.40 3.29
C HIS A 88 -26.08 2.98 2.38
N GLN A 89 -25.84 2.10 1.40
CA GLN A 89 -26.91 1.58 0.53
C GLN A 89 -27.92 0.75 1.33
N ALA A 90 -27.46 -0.15 2.20
CA ALA A 90 -28.33 -0.95 3.05
C ALA A 90 -29.16 -0.06 3.99
N LEU A 91 -28.52 0.89 4.68
CA LEU A 91 -29.20 1.82 5.58
C LEU A 91 -30.26 2.65 4.85
N ASN A 92 -29.94 3.18 3.66
CA ASN A 92 -30.90 3.93 2.86
C ASN A 92 -32.10 3.07 2.46
N ARG A 93 -31.86 1.81 2.05
CA ARG A 93 -32.94 0.87 1.72
C ARG A 93 -33.84 0.61 2.92
N GLU A 94 -33.26 0.39 4.10
CA GLU A 94 -34.03 0.18 5.34
C GLU A 94 -34.89 1.40 5.69
N LEU A 95 -34.32 2.60 5.62
CA LEU A 95 -35.06 3.85 5.87
C LEU A 95 -36.24 4.02 4.90
N MET A 96 -36.04 3.75 3.60
CA MET A 96 -37.11 3.83 2.61
C MET A 96 -38.20 2.78 2.84
N LEU A 97 -37.83 1.56 3.26
CA LEU A 97 -38.78 0.52 3.61
C LEU A 97 -39.60 0.88 4.84
N LEU A 98 -38.97 1.45 5.88
CA LEU A 98 -39.67 1.94 7.07
C LEU A 98 -40.68 3.05 6.74
N ASP A 99 -40.28 4.04 5.92
CA ASP A 99 -41.21 5.09 5.47
C ASP A 99 -42.38 4.51 4.68
N ARG A 100 -42.11 3.57 3.77
CA ARG A 100 -43.16 2.90 2.99
C ARG A 100 -44.11 2.10 3.90
N LEU A 101 -43.58 1.38 4.87
CA LEU A 101 -44.36 0.57 5.81
C LEU A 101 -45.25 1.47 6.67
N ALA A 102 -44.72 2.57 7.21
CA ALA A 102 -45.50 3.54 7.97
C ALA A 102 -46.65 4.17 7.14
N ARG A 103 -46.40 4.47 5.86
CA ARG A 103 -47.46 4.97 4.95
C ARG A 103 -48.55 3.91 4.72
N LEU A 104 -48.15 2.66 4.48
CA LEU A 104 -49.08 1.56 4.25
C LEU A 104 -49.92 1.26 5.51
N GLU A 105 -49.30 1.25 6.69
CA GLU A 105 -50.03 1.09 7.96
C GLU A 105 -51.05 2.21 8.17
N LYS A 106 -50.68 3.46 7.84
CA LYS A 106 -51.60 4.60 7.89
C LYS A 106 -52.75 4.47 6.89
N GLU A 107 -52.48 3.95 5.69
CA GLU A 107 -53.53 3.66 4.69
C GLU A 107 -54.46 2.54 5.17
N LEU A 108 -53.92 1.43 5.68
CA LEU A 108 -54.70 0.32 6.24
C LEU A 108 -55.58 0.76 7.41
N ALA A 109 -55.08 1.63 8.29
CA ALA A 109 -55.85 2.20 9.38
C ALA A 109 -57.06 3.02 8.89
N ARG A 110 -57.05 3.56 7.66
CA ARG A 110 -58.24 4.20 7.07
C ARG A 110 -59.31 3.18 6.69
N PHE A 111 -58.90 1.96 6.35
CA PHE A 111 -59.79 0.88 5.92
C PHE A 111 -60.19 -0.07 7.06
N SER A 112 -59.65 0.10 8.28
CA SER A 112 -59.98 -0.75 9.43
C SER A 112 -61.43 -0.61 9.93
N ASN A 113 -62.13 0.46 9.55
CA ASN A 113 -63.53 0.70 9.90
C ASN A 113 -64.53 0.13 8.88
N VAL A 114 -64.07 -0.65 7.90
CA VAL A 114 -64.90 -1.19 6.83
C VAL A 114 -65.11 -2.69 7.04
N LEU A 115 -66.37 -3.11 7.24
CA LEU A 115 -66.73 -4.52 7.39
C LEU A 115 -66.55 -5.26 6.04
N PRO A 116 -65.87 -6.42 6.00
CA PRO A 116 -65.74 -7.20 4.77
C PRO A 116 -67.10 -7.70 4.29
N ILE A 117 -67.42 -7.46 3.02
CA ILE A 117 -68.76 -7.68 2.44
C ILE A 117 -69.07 -9.17 2.16
N ARG A 118 -68.11 -10.10 2.27
CA ARG A 118 -68.38 -11.55 2.12
C ARG A 118 -67.48 -12.43 3.01
N LYS A 119 -68.11 -13.41 3.67
CA LYS A 119 -67.51 -14.70 4.06
C LYS A 119 -67.81 -15.72 2.98
#